data_AF-A0A1J1JFA6-F1
#
_entry.id   AF-A0A1J1JFA6-F1
#
_cell.length_a   1.000
_cell.length_b   1.000
_cell.length_c   1.000
_cell.angle_alpha   90.00
_cell.angle_beta   90.00
_cell.angle_gamma   90.00
#
_symmetry.space_group_name_H-M   'P 1'
#
loop_
_entity.id
_entity.type
_entity.pdbx_description
1 polymer ?
#
loop_
_entity_poly.entity_id
_entity_poly.type
_entity_poly.pdbx_seq_one_letter_code
_entity_poly.pdbx_strand_id
1 'polypeptide(L)'
;MTIWVLDTNQVSEFLGGNNTINSRVTQVSLNDIAITVVTVQEIFNGWIVKINKPSESKNLVRLYTKLSITLDFFKAVRILNFDEKASKIYEKLINENRELNRK
;
A
#
# COMPACT_ATOMS: atom_id res chain seq x y z
N MET A 1 -6.83 -18.94 12.15
CA MET A 1 -6.97 -18.15 10.91
C MET A 1 -5.79 -17.19 10.85
N THR A 2 -5.08 -17.13 9.73
CA THR A 2 -3.87 -16.29 9.57
C THR A 2 -4.21 -15.16 8.61
N ILE A 3 -4.03 -13.91 9.04
CA ILE A 3 -4.18 -12.73 8.19
C ILE A 3 -2.79 -12.30 7.72
N TRP A 4 -2.64 -12.09 6.43
CA TRP A 4 -1.43 -11.59 5.80
C TRP A 4 -1.57 -10.08 5.59
N VAL A 5 -0.72 -9.29 6.25
CA VAL A 5 -0.68 -7.84 6.03
C VAL A 5 0.37 -7.54 4.97
N LEU A 6 -0.06 -7.00 3.83
CA LEU A 6 0.84 -6.61 2.76
C LEU A 6 1.43 -5.22 3.04
N ASP A 7 2.74 -5.12 2.83
CA ASP A 7 3.48 -3.86 2.89
C ASP A 7 3.34 -3.07 1.58
N THR A 8 3.71 -1.79 1.60
CA THR A 8 3.52 -0.84 0.50
C THR A 8 4.24 -1.24 -0.78
N ASN A 9 5.44 -1.83 -0.67
CA ASN A 9 6.16 -2.36 -1.82
C ASN A 9 5.40 -3.53 -2.48
N GLN A 10 4.84 -4.44 -1.69
CA GLN A 10 4.09 -5.59 -2.18
C GLN A 10 2.80 -5.15 -2.89
N VAL A 11 2.09 -4.17 -2.32
CA VAL A 11 0.90 -3.57 -2.96
C VAL A 11 1.27 -2.84 -4.26
N SER A 12 2.37 -2.09 -4.26
CA SER A 12 2.85 -1.37 -5.44
C SER A 12 3.16 -2.33 -6.59
N GLU A 13 3.85 -3.43 -6.30
CA GLU A 13 4.22 -4.46 -7.28
C GLU A 13 2.99 -5.23 -7.79
N PHE A 14 2.06 -5.57 -6.90
CA PHE A 14 0.79 -6.21 -7.26
C PHE A 14 -0.01 -5.34 -8.25
N LEU A 15 -0.21 -4.07 -7.92
CA LEU A 15 -0.90 -3.09 -8.80
C LEU A 15 -0.09 -2.79 -10.08
N GLY A 16 1.23 -2.97 -10.02
CA GLY A 16 2.14 -2.88 -11.16
C GLY A 16 2.02 -4.02 -12.16
N GLY A 17 1.40 -5.14 -11.76
CA GLY A 17 1.24 -6.34 -12.59
C GLY A 17 2.44 -7.30 -12.52
N ASN A 18 3.21 -7.30 -11.42
CA ASN A 18 4.34 -8.21 -11.28
C ASN A 18 3.87 -9.67 -11.08
N ASN A 19 4.20 -10.53 -12.04
CA ASN A 19 3.75 -11.92 -12.10
C ASN A 19 4.11 -12.77 -10.87
N THR A 20 5.26 -12.51 -10.24
CA THR A 20 5.74 -13.30 -9.09
C THR A 20 4.96 -12.99 -7.81
N ILE A 21 4.56 -11.73 -7.63
CA ILE A 21 3.74 -11.33 -6.48
C ILE A 21 2.28 -11.70 -6.73
N ASN A 22 1.80 -11.54 -7.97
CA ASN A 22 0.45 -11.97 -8.35
C ASN A 22 0.23 -13.47 -8.12
N SER A 23 1.19 -14.33 -8.47
CA SER A 23 1.06 -15.78 -8.27
C SER A 23 0.98 -16.18 -6.80
N ARG A 24 1.65 -15.44 -5.90
CA ARG A 24 1.61 -15.71 -4.46
C ARG A 24 0.40 -15.11 -3.76
N VAL A 25 -0.02 -13.91 -4.16
CA VAL A 25 -1.21 -13.24 -3.63
C VAL A 25 -2.48 -14.01 -4.04
N THR A 26 -2.54 -14.54 -5.27
CA THR A 26 -3.68 -15.33 -5.76
C THR A 26 -3.82 -16.72 -5.12
N GLN A 27 -2.77 -17.22 -4.46
CA GLN A 27 -2.83 -18.47 -3.67
C GLN A 27 -3.49 -18.26 -2.30
N VAL A 28 -3.69 -17.02 -1.87
CA VAL A 28 -4.32 -16.67 -0.60
C VAL A 28 -5.67 -16.04 -0.88
N SER A 29 -6.69 -16.40 -0.10
CA SER A 29 -8.00 -15.76 -0.20
C SER A 29 -7.89 -14.27 0.07
N LEU A 30 -8.59 -13.44 -0.72
CA LEU A 30 -8.68 -11.98 -0.47
C LEU A 30 -9.19 -11.67 0.95
N ASN A 31 -9.97 -12.56 1.56
CA ASN A 31 -10.49 -12.40 2.93
C ASN A 31 -9.41 -12.59 4.01
N ASP A 32 -8.30 -13.24 3.66
CA ASP A 32 -7.14 -13.48 4.52
C ASP A 32 -6.00 -12.49 4.25
N ILE A 33 -6.20 -11.54 3.33
CA ILE A 33 -5.27 -10.47 3.02
C ILE A 33 -5.80 -9.15 3.59
N ALA A 34 -4.89 -8.37 4.15
CA ALA A 34 -5.16 -7.02 4.58
C ALA A 34 -4.01 -6.07 4.18
N ILE A 35 -4.31 -4.78 4.14
CA ILE A 35 -3.33 -3.69 4.05
C ILE A 35 -3.55 -2.75 5.23
N THR A 36 -2.64 -1.80 5.44
CA THR A 36 -2.82 -0.75 6.46
C THR A 36 -3.26 0.57 5.85
N VAL A 37 -3.88 1.44 6.65
CA VAL A 37 -4.16 2.83 6.23
C VAL A 37 -2.89 3.61 5.89
N VAL A 38 -1.74 3.24 6.49
CA VAL A 38 -0.42 3.81 6.16
C VAL A 38 -0.04 3.47 4.72
N THR A 39 -0.21 2.21 4.31
CA THR A 39 0.03 1.79 2.92
C THR A 39 -0.88 2.53 1.94
N VAL A 40 -2.15 2.75 2.30
CA VAL A 40 -3.07 3.55 1.48
C VAL A 40 -2.52 4.97 1.29
N GLN A 41 -2.12 5.64 2.37
CA GLN A 41 -1.52 6.99 2.32
C GLN A 41 -0.29 7.04 1.41
N GLU A 42 0.63 6.09 1.56
CA GLU A 42 1.88 6.06 0.79
C GLU A 42 1.64 5.86 -0.72
N ILE A 43 0.71 4.97 -1.08
CA ILE A 43 0.32 4.75 -2.47
C ILE A 43 -0.33 6.02 -3.05
N PHE A 44 -1.21 6.70 -2.32
CA PHE A 44 -1.80 7.96 -2.75
C PHE A 44 -0.75 9.06 -2.95
N ASN A 45 0.21 9.18 -2.02
CA ASN A 45 1.33 10.11 -2.17
C ASN A 45 2.11 9.82 -3.47
N GLY A 46 2.38 8.54 -3.76
CA GLY A 46 2.99 8.11 -5.02
C GLY A 46 2.19 8.55 -6.26
N TRP A 47 0.87 8.42 -6.22
CA TRP A 47 -0.01 8.89 -7.30
C TRP A 47 0.02 10.40 -7.49
N ILE A 48 -0.04 11.18 -6.40
CA ILE A 48 0.03 12.64 -6.44
C ILE A 48 1.33 13.08 -7.13
N VAL A 49 2.46 12.50 -6.72
CA VAL A 49 3.76 12.81 -7.35
C VAL A 49 3.75 12.45 -8.82
N LYS A 50 3.23 11.26 -9.18
CA LYS A 50 3.27 10.76 -10.57
C LYS A 50 2.38 11.56 -11.52
N ILE A 51 1.17 11.89 -11.11
CA ILE A 51 0.19 12.64 -11.93
C ILE A 51 0.65 14.07 -12.16
N ASN A 52 1.29 14.68 -11.17
CA ASN A 52 1.76 16.07 -11.27
C ASN A 52 3.13 16.22 -11.95
N LYS A 53 3.76 15.14 -12.42
CA LYS A 53 5.01 15.23 -13.18
C LYS A 53 4.76 15.87 -14.57
N PRO A 54 5.44 16.97 -14.93
CA PRO A 54 5.28 17.60 -16.24
C PRO A 54 5.54 16.65 -17.42
N SER A 55 6.48 15.70 -17.25
CA SER A 55 6.81 14.67 -18.24
C SER A 55 5.66 13.70 -18.53
N GLU A 56 4.68 13.59 -17.62
CA GLU A 56 3.54 12.68 -17.73
C GLU A 56 2.27 13.37 -18.26
N SER A 57 2.34 14.65 -18.63
CA SER A 57 1.18 15.43 -19.11
C SER A 57 0.44 14.79 -20.28
N LYS A 58 1.14 14.05 -21.15
CA LYS A 58 0.55 13.30 -22.27
C LYS A 58 -0.04 11.93 -21.88
N ASN A 59 0.21 11.46 -20.66
CA ASN A 59 -0.19 10.13 -20.18
C ASN A 59 -1.33 10.17 -19.15
N LEU A 60 -1.95 11.33 -18.91
CA LEU A 60 -2.93 11.51 -17.83
C LEU A 60 -4.08 10.50 -17.89
N VAL A 61 -4.64 10.21 -19.06
CA VAL A 61 -5.70 9.19 -19.22
C VAL A 61 -5.26 7.83 -18.67
N ARG A 62 -4.06 7.38 -19.03
CA ARG A 62 -3.49 6.12 -18.55
C ARG A 62 -3.25 6.15 -17.04
N LEU A 63 -2.73 7.26 -16.51
CA LEU A 63 -2.44 7.40 -15.08
C LEU A 63 -3.73 7.38 -14.24
N TYR A 64 -4.74 8.16 -14.63
CA TYR A 64 -6.03 8.18 -13.92
C TYR A 64 -6.78 6.85 -14.05
N THR A 65 -6.65 6.14 -15.18
CA THR A 65 -7.20 4.78 -15.32
C THR A 65 -6.57 3.82 -14.29
N LYS A 66 -5.24 3.86 -14.15
CA LYS A 66 -4.53 3.04 -13.15
C LYS A 66 -4.83 3.45 -11.70
N LEU A 67 -5.01 4.74 -11.44
CA LEU A 67 -5.49 5.22 -10.14
C LEU A 67 -6.90 4.68 -9.85
N SER A 68 -7.80 4.67 -10.83
CA SER A 68 -9.15 4.07 -10.66
C SER A 68 -9.07 2.59 -10.27
N ILE A 69 -8.22 1.80 -10.96
CA ILE A 69 -7.99 0.39 -10.63
C ILE A 69 -7.45 0.24 -9.19
N THR A 70 -6.55 1.13 -8.78
CA THR A 70 -6.01 1.16 -7.41
C THR A 70 -7.11 1.41 -6.38
N LEU A 71 -8.04 2.35 -6.66
CA LEU A 71 -9.18 2.62 -5.80
C LEU A 71 -10.12 1.42 -5.68
N ASP A 72 -10.35 0.71 -6.77
CA ASP A 72 -11.22 -0.47 -6.76
C ASP A 72 -10.60 -1.62 -5.96
N PHE A 73 -9.27 -1.79 -6.03
CA PHE A 73 -8.55 -2.68 -5.12
C PHE A 73 -8.73 -2.28 -3.65
N PHE A 74 -8.57 -0.99 -3.31
CA PHE A 74 -8.75 -0.50 -1.93
C PHE A 74 -10.17 -0.69 -1.40
N LYS A 75 -11.19 -0.61 -2.26
CA LYS A 75 -12.58 -0.91 -1.87
C LYS A 75 -12.82 -2.39 -1.58
N ALA A 76 -12.04 -3.27 -2.19
CA ALA A 76 -12.20 -4.72 -2.09
C ALA A 76 -11.38 -5.36 -0.96
N VAL A 77 -10.18 -4.84 -0.68
CA VAL A 77 -9.27 -5.38 0.33
C VAL A 77 -9.62 -4.90 1.74
N ARG A 78 -9.34 -5.74 2.76
CA ARG A 78 -9.45 -5.30 4.15
C ARG A 78 -8.37 -4.25 4.46
N ILE A 79 -8.79 -3.07 4.93
CA ILE A 79 -7.88 -2.01 5.37
C ILE A 79 -7.90 -1.97 6.90
N LEU A 80 -6.75 -2.20 7.52
CA LEU A 80 -6.53 -2.08 8.96
C LEU A 80 -6.24 -0.61 9.31
N ASN A 81 -6.97 -0.09 10.29
CA ASN A 81 -6.73 1.26 10.79
C ASN A 81 -5.46 1.31 11.65
N PHE A 82 -4.84 2.49 11.73
CA PHE A 82 -3.80 2.77 12.72
C PHE A 82 -4.46 3.28 14.00
N ASP A 83 -4.70 2.37 14.95
CA ASP A 83 -5.40 2.66 16.20
C ASP A 83 -4.43 2.94 17.38
N GLU A 84 -4.98 3.18 18.56
CA GLU A 84 -4.17 3.40 19.77
C GLU A 84 -3.23 2.24 20.10
N LYS A 85 -3.61 0.99 19.79
CA LYS A 85 -2.76 -0.18 20.04
C LYS A 85 -1.58 -0.16 19.07
N ALA A 86 -1.83 0.13 17.79
CA ALA A 86 -0.78 0.32 16.80
C ALA A 86 0.18 1.46 17.20
N SER A 87 -0.34 2.59 17.68
CA SER A 87 0.48 3.72 18.16
C SER A 87 1.41 3.33 19.30
N LYS A 88 0.90 2.62 20.32
CA LYS A 88 1.71 2.16 21.46
C LYS A 88 2.84 1.22 21.03
N ILE A 89 2.57 0.31 20.09
CA ILE A 89 3.60 -0.58 19.54
C ILE A 89 4.63 0.20 18.73
N TYR A 90 4.18 1.15 17.91
CA TYR A 90 5.06 2.02 17.13
C TYR A 90 6.01 2.84 18.02
N GLU A 91 5.49 3.48 19.07
CA GLU A 91 6.29 4.23 20.04
C GLU A 91 7.32 3.34 20.73
N LYS A 92 6.92 2.12 21.12
CA LYS A 92 7.82 1.13 21.70
C LYS A 92 8.95 0.78 20.75
N LEU A 93 8.63 0.46 19.49
CA LEU A 93 9.62 0.08 18.47
C LEU A 93 10.65 1.19 18.23
N ILE A 94 10.22 2.44 18.15
CA ILE A 94 11.10 3.60 17.99
C ILE A 94 12.02 3.78 19.20
N ASN A 95 11.47 3.63 20.41
CA ASN A 95 12.25 3.78 21.63
C ASN A 95 13.33 2.69 21.77
N GLU A 96 12.99 1.46 21.37
CA GLU A 96 13.92 0.32 21.36
C GLU A 96 14.95 0.39 20.22
N ASN A 97 14.60 1.04 19.10
CA ASN A 97 15.42 1.10 17.90
C ASN A 97 15.61 2.56 17.46
N ARG A 98 16.34 3.34 18.26
CA ARG A 98 16.57 4.79 18.00
C ARG A 98 17.13 5.09 16.61
N GLU A 99 17.84 4.14 16.00
CA GLU A 99 18.36 4.24 14.63
C GLU A 99 17.23 4.35 13.57
N LEU A 100 16.04 3.78 13.83
CA LEU A 100 14.87 3.90 12.95
C LEU A 100 14.26 5.32 12.96
N ASN A 101 14.65 6.16 13.91
CA ASN A 101 14.16 7.52 14.09
C ASN A 101 15.05 8.56 13.37
N ARG A 102 16.05 8.12 12.60
CA ARG A 102 16.90 9.01 11.82
C ARG A 102 16.13 9.52 10.60
N LYS A 103 15.91 10.83 10.56
CA LYS A 103 15.37 11.57 9.41
C LYS A 103 16.39 11.73 8.30
#